data_AF-A0A5N7CPS8-F1
#
_entry.id   AF-A0A5N7CPS8-F1
#
_cell.length_a   1.000
_cell.length_b   1.000
_cell.length_c   1.000
_cell.angle_alpha   90.00
_cell.angle_beta   90.00
_cell.angle_gamma   90.00
#
_symmetry.space_group_name_H-M   'P 1'
#
loop_
_entity.id
_entity.type
_entity.pdbx_description
1 polymer ?
#
loop_
_entity_poly.entity_id
_entity_poly.type
_entity_poly.pdbx_seq_one_letter_code
_entity_poly.pdbx_strand_id
1 'polypeptide(L)'
;MAMNGIQLGLRVWEFLWTLLIMALVGNMIADSFSGNPATVNYTMFVSAFSMFSLFYLVPASFNIDWAIHPIFMIILDILNAIFFLTAGIALAAKLECHSCSNDEYTLHNEITNGSVHREKRCREAQASTAFLWLGWAGYTVSVVLSFLISRRNVNLRPRTGPARGARPSMAQV
;
A
#
# COMPACT_ATOMS: atom_id res chain seq x y z
N MET A 1 -10.93 20.07 -6.10
CA MET A 1 -12.14 19.32 -5.67
C MET A 1 -12.19 17.93 -6.31
N ALA A 2 -12.28 17.78 -7.64
CA ALA A 2 -12.34 16.45 -8.28
C ALA A 2 -11.12 15.54 -7.99
N MET A 3 -9.90 16.10 -7.99
CA MET A 3 -8.67 15.33 -7.70
C MET A 3 -8.61 14.83 -6.25
N ASN A 4 -9.06 15.66 -5.29
CA ASN A 4 -9.10 15.27 -3.88
C ASN A 4 -10.15 14.17 -3.65
N GLY A 5 -11.28 14.20 -4.39
CA GLY A 5 -12.28 13.14 -4.35
C GLY A 5 -11.75 11.81 -4.89
N ILE A 6 -10.97 11.83 -5.98
CA ILE A 6 -10.32 10.64 -6.54
C ILE A 6 -9.28 10.08 -5.55
N GLN A 7 -8.45 10.94 -4.95
CA GLN A 7 -7.50 10.52 -3.92
C GLN A 7 -8.19 9.90 -2.71
N LEU A 8 -9.26 10.53 -2.20
CA LEU A 8 -10.03 9.98 -1.08
C LEU A 8 -10.66 8.63 -1.43
N GLY A 9 -11.19 8.49 -2.65
CA GLY A 9 -11.72 7.21 -3.14
C GLY A 9 -10.65 6.12 -3.18
N LEU A 10 -9.44 6.45 -3.64
CA LEU A 10 -8.30 5.52 -3.63
C LEU A 10 -7.86 5.16 -2.21
N ARG A 11 -7.89 6.09 -1.25
CA ARG A 11 -7.60 5.78 0.16
C ARG A 11 -8.61 4.81 0.76
N VAL A 12 -9.90 4.98 0.47
CA VAL A 12 -10.95 4.05 0.92
C VAL A 12 -10.77 2.68 0.26
N TRP A 13 -10.42 2.65 -1.02
CA TRP A 13 -10.11 1.41 -1.75
C TRP A 13 -8.94 0.67 -1.11
N GLU A 14 -7.81 1.35 -0.89
CA GLU A 14 -6.64 0.82 -0.19
C GLU A 14 -7.01 0.32 1.21
N PHE A 15 -7.74 1.12 1.99
CA PHE A 15 -8.20 0.76 3.32
C PHE A 15 -9.05 -0.52 3.33
N LEU A 16 -9.99 -0.65 2.39
CA LEU A 16 -10.86 -1.82 2.30
C LEU A 16 -10.05 -3.09 2.02
N TRP A 17 -9.12 -3.07 1.06
CA TRP A 17 -8.31 -4.24 0.76
C TRP A 17 -7.32 -4.59 1.87
N THR A 18 -6.69 -3.59 2.49
CA THR A 18 -5.78 -3.81 3.62
C THR A 18 -6.51 -4.45 4.82
N LEU A 19 -7.73 -3.99 5.14
CA LEU A 19 -8.57 -4.56 6.19
C LEU A 19 -8.94 -6.01 5.89
N LEU A 20 -9.38 -6.31 4.66
CA LEU A 20 -9.74 -7.67 4.27
C LEU A 20 -8.55 -8.64 4.37
N ILE A 21 -7.37 -8.22 3.90
CA ILE A 21 -6.14 -9.03 3.99
C ILE A 21 -5.77 -9.26 5.46
N MET A 22 -5.80 -8.21 6.29
CA MET A 22 -5.49 -8.33 7.71
C MET A 22 -6.46 -9.28 8.44
N ALA A 23 -7.75 -9.20 8.14
CA ALA A 23 -8.76 -10.07 8.74
C ALA A 23 -8.56 -11.55 8.35
N LEU A 24 -8.33 -11.83 7.06
CA LEU A 24 -8.12 -13.19 6.57
C LEU A 24 -6.80 -13.79 7.07
N VAL A 25 -5.70 -13.06 6.92
CA VAL A 25 -4.37 -13.50 7.38
C VAL A 25 -4.36 -13.66 8.90
N GLY A 26 -5.04 -12.78 9.64
CA GLY A 26 -5.23 -12.91 11.09
C GLY A 26 -5.98 -14.18 11.47
N ASN A 27 -7.05 -14.54 10.74
CA ASN A 27 -7.78 -15.79 10.94
C ASN A 27 -6.90 -17.02 10.68
N MET A 28 -6.11 -16.98 9.59
CA MET A 28 -5.18 -18.05 9.26
C MET A 28 -4.11 -18.26 10.35
N ILE A 29 -3.65 -17.19 11.00
CA ILE A 29 -2.70 -17.27 12.12
C ILE A 29 -3.39 -17.85 13.37
N ALA A 30 -4.62 -17.46 13.66
CA ALA A 30 -5.37 -17.99 14.81
C ALA A 30 -5.68 -19.49 14.68
N ASP A 31 -5.95 -19.97 13.46
CA ASP A 31 -6.22 -21.38 13.15
C ASP A 31 -4.94 -22.24 13.02
N SER A 32 -3.75 -21.68 13.29
CA SER A 32 -2.46 -22.39 13.17
C SER A 32 -2.06 -23.13 14.44
N PHE A 33 -1.66 -24.40 14.31
CA PHE A 33 -1.18 -25.23 15.43
C PHE A 33 0.30 -25.64 15.29
N SER A 34 0.83 -25.72 14.06
CA SER A 34 2.19 -26.22 13.75
C SER A 34 3.17 -25.12 13.32
N GLY A 35 3.06 -23.93 13.90
CA GLY A 35 3.82 -22.75 13.47
C GLY A 35 3.31 -22.17 12.16
N ASN A 36 3.71 -20.92 11.87
CA ASN A 36 3.29 -20.20 10.67
C ASN A 36 4.45 -20.04 9.69
N PRO A 37 4.22 -20.29 8.38
CA PRO A 37 5.22 -20.06 7.36
C PRO A 37 5.60 -18.58 7.33
N ALA A 38 6.88 -18.29 7.08
CA ALA A 38 7.40 -16.93 7.06
C ALA A 38 6.63 -16.00 6.10
N THR A 39 6.11 -16.55 4.99
CA THR A 39 5.28 -15.81 4.03
C THR A 39 4.01 -15.25 4.66
N VAL A 40 3.30 -16.02 5.49
CA VAL A 40 2.07 -15.56 6.16
C VAL A 40 2.39 -14.45 7.16
N ASN A 41 3.46 -14.60 7.95
CA ASN A 41 3.92 -13.57 8.87
C ASN A 41 4.31 -12.28 8.14
N TYR A 42 4.98 -12.41 6.98
CA TYR A 42 5.30 -11.27 6.13
C TYR A 42 4.03 -10.58 5.62
N THR A 43 3.03 -11.33 5.13
CA THR A 43 1.76 -10.74 4.70
C THR A 43 1.01 -10.00 5.82
N MET A 44 1.09 -10.52 7.05
CA MET A 44 0.53 -9.84 8.23
C MET A 44 1.26 -8.51 8.50
N PHE A 45 2.60 -8.53 8.48
CA PHE A 45 3.40 -7.31 8.60
C PHE A 45 3.06 -6.28 7.53
N VAL A 46 2.97 -6.68 6.27
CA VAL A 46 2.62 -5.80 5.15
C VAL A 46 1.25 -5.16 5.37
N SER A 47 0.25 -5.95 5.77
CA SER A 47 -1.10 -5.42 6.05
C SER A 47 -1.13 -4.45 7.24
N ALA A 48 -0.38 -4.74 8.31
CA ALA A 48 -0.26 -3.88 9.48
C ALA A 48 0.46 -2.57 9.17
N PHE A 49 1.55 -2.63 8.41
CA PHE A 49 2.27 -1.45 7.93
C PHE A 49 1.37 -0.57 7.05
N SER A 50 0.62 -1.19 6.15
CA SER A 50 -0.36 -0.49 5.32
C SER A 50 -1.42 0.22 6.15
N MET A 51 -1.99 -0.46 7.14
CA MET A 51 -3.00 0.11 8.03
C MET A 51 -2.45 1.32 8.79
N PHE A 52 -1.25 1.18 9.37
CA PHE A 52 -0.56 2.27 10.05
C PHE A 52 -0.29 3.45 9.12
N SER A 53 0.18 3.19 7.90
CA SER A 53 0.39 4.23 6.91
C SER A 53 -0.93 4.93 6.56
N LEU A 54 -2.03 4.21 6.35
CA LEU A 54 -3.32 4.81 6.00
C LEU A 54 -3.85 5.74 7.09
N PHE A 55 -3.60 5.46 8.36
CA PHE A 55 -3.91 6.41 9.44
C PHE A 55 -3.19 7.75 9.30
N TYR A 56 -2.00 7.77 8.69
CA TYR A 56 -1.29 9.00 8.34
C TYR A 56 -1.78 9.60 7.03
N LEU A 57 -2.02 8.79 5.99
CA LEU A 57 -2.38 9.26 4.65
C LEU A 57 -3.82 9.79 4.54
N VAL A 58 -4.75 9.33 5.38
CA VAL A 58 -6.16 9.78 5.38
C VAL A 58 -6.31 11.23 5.87
N PRO A 59 -5.82 11.64 7.06
CA PRO A 59 -5.85 13.04 7.50
C PRO A 59 -5.11 13.97 6.54
N ALA A 60 -3.97 13.51 6.03
CA ALA A 60 -3.18 14.18 5.01
C ALA A 60 -3.96 14.48 3.71
N SER A 61 -4.94 13.64 3.36
CA SER A 61 -5.78 13.82 2.17
C SER A 61 -6.89 14.87 2.37
N PHE A 62 -7.27 15.17 3.62
CA PHE A 62 -8.29 16.20 3.93
C PHE A 62 -7.72 17.61 3.92
N ASN A 63 -6.54 17.82 4.51
CA ASN A 63 -5.88 19.13 4.54
C ASN A 63 -4.38 18.97 4.22
N ILE A 64 -3.95 19.51 3.07
CA ILE A 64 -2.54 19.54 2.66
C ILE A 64 -1.67 20.34 3.63
N ASP A 65 -2.23 21.30 4.37
CA ASP A 65 -1.52 22.07 5.40
C ASP A 65 -1.17 21.24 6.65
N TRP A 66 -1.83 20.10 6.86
CA TRP A 66 -1.50 19.16 7.95
C TRP A 66 -0.44 18.14 7.53
N ALA A 67 -0.15 18.06 6.24
CA ALA A 67 0.93 17.25 5.73
C ALA A 67 2.25 17.99 5.88
N ILE A 68 2.97 17.69 6.97
CA ILE A 68 4.31 18.25 7.29
C ILE A 68 5.17 18.39 6.04
N HIS A 69 5.26 17.34 5.21
CA HIS A 69 5.83 17.42 3.85
C HIS A 69 5.14 16.44 2.87
N PRO A 70 4.85 16.86 1.62
CA PRO A 70 4.22 16.02 0.58
C PRO A 70 5.10 14.84 0.14
N ILE A 71 6.40 14.89 0.43
CA ILE A 71 7.37 13.83 0.13
C ILE A 71 7.08 12.56 0.95
N PHE A 72 6.65 12.70 2.22
CA PHE A 72 6.37 11.53 3.07
C PHE A 72 5.21 10.68 2.55
N MET A 73 4.17 11.31 1.99
CA MET A 73 3.06 10.57 1.39
C MET A 73 3.52 9.70 0.22
N ILE A 74 4.34 10.27 -0.68
CA ILE A 74 4.86 9.57 -1.85
C ILE A 74 5.73 8.38 -1.42
N ILE A 75 6.59 8.57 -0.41
CA ILE A 75 7.45 7.49 0.09
C ILE A 75 6.61 6.36 0.68
N LEU A 76 5.59 6.68 1.49
CA LEU A 76 4.72 5.68 2.09
C LEU A 76 3.90 4.93 1.03
N ASP A 77 3.39 5.63 0.01
CA ASP A 77 2.67 5.02 -1.11
C ASP A 77 3.57 4.05 -1.90
N ILE A 78 4.83 4.44 -2.17
CA ILE A 78 5.80 3.58 -2.86
C ILE A 78 6.17 2.37 -2.00
N LEU A 79 6.43 2.55 -0.71
CA LEU A 79 6.76 1.44 0.20
C LEU A 79 5.61 0.44 0.28
N ASN A 80 4.37 0.91 0.42
CA ASN A 80 3.19 0.04 0.39
C ASN A 80 3.07 -0.69 -0.95
N ALA A 81 3.25 -0.01 -2.08
CA ALA A 81 3.21 -0.65 -3.38
C ALA A 81 4.25 -1.77 -3.51
N ILE A 82 5.49 -1.54 -3.05
CA ILE A 82 6.55 -2.56 -3.10
C ILE A 82 6.20 -3.75 -2.19
N PHE A 83 5.77 -3.49 -0.96
CA PHE A 83 5.44 -4.53 0.01
C PHE A 83 4.24 -5.38 -0.41
N PHE A 84 3.20 -4.77 -0.99
CA PHE A 84 2.06 -5.51 -1.52
C PHE A 84 2.46 -6.38 -2.71
N LEU A 85 3.34 -5.87 -3.58
CA LEU A 85 3.84 -6.64 -4.73
C LEU A 85 4.62 -7.88 -4.29
N THR A 86 5.59 -7.70 -3.39
CA THR A 86 6.42 -8.81 -2.91
C THR A 86 5.59 -9.82 -2.11
N ALA A 87 4.64 -9.36 -1.29
CA ALA A 87 3.72 -10.22 -0.56
C ALA A 87 2.83 -11.04 -1.51
N GLY A 88 2.26 -10.39 -2.53
CA GLY A 88 1.44 -11.05 -3.56
C GLY A 88 2.22 -12.11 -4.33
N ILE A 89 3.44 -11.79 -4.77
CA ILE A 89 4.31 -12.73 -5.49
C ILE A 89 4.71 -13.90 -4.59
N ALA A 90 5.15 -13.64 -3.35
CA ALA A 90 5.59 -14.68 -2.44
C ALA A 90 4.44 -15.65 -2.06
N LEU A 91 3.24 -15.11 -1.85
CA LEU A 91 2.07 -15.90 -1.52
C LEU A 91 1.59 -16.71 -2.74
N ALA A 92 1.56 -16.11 -3.94
CA ALA A 92 1.24 -16.82 -5.18
C ALA A 92 2.22 -17.96 -5.49
N ALA A 93 3.53 -17.71 -5.33
CA ALA A 93 4.57 -18.71 -5.60
C ALA A 93 4.50 -19.92 -4.66
N LYS A 94 4.08 -19.71 -3.40
CA LYS A 94 3.94 -20.81 -2.43
C LYS A 94 2.60 -21.55 -2.51
N LEU A 95 1.57 -20.92 -3.06
CA LEU A 95 0.28 -21.56 -3.28
C LEU A 95 0.23 -22.35 -4.59
N GLU A 96 0.92 -21.94 -5.66
CA GLU A 96 0.87 -22.62 -6.97
C GLU A 96 -0.57 -22.86 -7.52
N CYS A 97 -1.57 -22.18 -6.94
CA CYS A 97 -2.99 -22.14 -7.35
C CYS A 97 -3.62 -23.52 -7.66
N HIS A 98 -3.43 -24.50 -6.79
CA HIS A 98 -4.11 -25.80 -6.93
C HIS A 98 -5.52 -25.81 -6.33
N SER A 99 -6.31 -26.84 -6.64
CA SER A 99 -7.62 -27.06 -6.03
C SER A 99 -7.50 -27.32 -4.52
N CYS A 100 -8.12 -26.46 -3.72
CA CYS A 100 -8.20 -26.60 -2.26
C CYS A 100 -9.02 -27.82 -1.79
N SER A 101 -9.71 -28.53 -2.70
CA SER A 101 -10.47 -29.75 -2.41
C SER A 101 -9.59 -31.02 -2.43
N ASN A 102 -8.31 -30.91 -2.81
CA ASN A 102 -7.41 -32.05 -2.85
C ASN A 102 -6.63 -32.14 -1.51
N ASP A 103 -7.01 -33.12 -0.68
CA ASP A 103 -6.39 -33.33 0.63
C ASP A 103 -4.88 -33.58 0.54
N GLU A 104 -4.41 -34.29 -0.50
CA GLU A 104 -2.99 -34.58 -0.72
C GLU A 104 -2.17 -33.30 -0.93
N TYR A 105 -2.72 -32.35 -1.69
CA TYR A 105 -2.12 -31.03 -1.90
C TYR A 105 -2.09 -30.21 -0.60
N THR A 106 -3.18 -30.23 0.18
CA THR A 106 -3.23 -29.47 1.44
C THR A 106 -2.33 -30.04 2.55
N LEU A 107 -2.00 -31.34 2.48
CA LEU A 107 -1.09 -32.03 3.39
C LEU A 107 0.39 -31.79 3.03
N HIS A 108 0.74 -31.73 1.75
CA HIS A 108 2.12 -31.53 1.31
C HIS A 108 2.58 -30.06 1.30
N ASN A 109 1.65 -29.10 1.28
CA ASN A 109 2.01 -27.69 1.24
C ASN A 109 2.29 -27.12 2.66
N GLU A 110 3.46 -26.51 2.82
CA GLU A 110 3.95 -25.84 4.02
C GLU A 110 2.98 -24.75 4.52
N ILE A 111 2.19 -24.15 3.63
CA ILE A 111 1.22 -23.12 3.99
C ILE A 111 -0.06 -23.68 4.60
N THR A 112 -0.54 -24.85 4.15
CA THR A 112 -1.87 -25.39 4.53
C THR A 112 -1.80 -26.47 5.59
N ASN A 113 -0.68 -27.19 5.71
CA ASN A 113 -0.53 -28.34 6.61
C ASN A 113 -0.58 -27.95 8.10
N GLY A 114 -0.35 -26.68 8.44
CA GLY A 114 -0.30 -26.20 9.82
C GLY A 114 -1.64 -25.90 10.51
N SER A 115 -2.79 -26.31 9.95
CA SER A 115 -4.13 -26.00 10.49
C SER A 115 -5.05 -27.21 10.60
N VAL A 116 -6.01 -27.14 11.54
CA VAL A 116 -7.07 -28.16 11.72
C VAL A 116 -8.03 -28.19 10.52
N HIS A 117 -8.26 -27.04 9.89
CA HIS A 117 -9.14 -26.87 8.73
C HIS A 117 -8.37 -26.43 7.47
N ARG A 118 -7.67 -27.37 6.84
CA ARG A 118 -6.76 -27.09 5.72
C ARG A 118 -7.45 -26.49 4.49
N GLU A 119 -8.67 -26.94 4.17
CA GLU A 119 -9.45 -26.42 3.03
C GLU A 119 -9.81 -24.93 3.24
N LYS A 120 -10.29 -24.57 4.44
CA LYS A 120 -10.62 -23.19 4.80
C LYS A 120 -9.40 -22.29 4.64
N ARG A 121 -8.25 -22.70 5.19
CA ARG A 121 -6.99 -21.96 5.11
C ARG A 121 -6.50 -21.79 3.67
N CYS A 122 -6.67 -22.80 2.82
CA CYS A 122 -6.32 -22.71 1.39
C CYS A 122 -7.19 -21.66 0.67
N ARG A 123 -8.50 -21.67 0.90
CA ARG A 123 -9.42 -20.68 0.30
C ARG A 123 -9.14 -19.26 0.80
N GLU A 124 -8.85 -19.09 2.08
CA GLU A 124 -8.46 -17.79 2.66
C GLU A 124 -7.14 -17.27 2.10
N ALA A 125 -6.16 -18.15 1.89
CA ALA A 125 -4.87 -17.79 1.31
C ALA A 125 -4.99 -17.42 -0.19
N GLN A 126 -5.84 -18.15 -0.94
CA GLN A 126 -6.16 -17.80 -2.32
C GLN A 126 -6.95 -16.49 -2.42
N ALA A 127 -7.91 -16.24 -1.53
CA ALA A 127 -8.59 -14.95 -1.46
C ALA A 127 -7.61 -13.81 -1.14
N SER A 128 -6.69 -14.05 -0.19
CA SER A 128 -5.67 -13.07 0.21
C SER A 128 -4.70 -12.73 -0.92
N THR A 129 -4.30 -13.70 -1.76
CA THR A 129 -3.48 -13.40 -2.96
C THR A 129 -4.21 -12.47 -3.93
N ALA A 130 -5.49 -12.73 -4.23
CA ALA A 130 -6.27 -11.86 -5.09
C ALA A 130 -6.40 -10.44 -4.52
N PHE A 131 -6.68 -10.33 -3.21
CA PHE A 131 -6.80 -9.04 -2.54
C PHE A 131 -5.47 -8.27 -2.48
N LEU A 132 -4.34 -8.95 -2.31
CA LEU A 132 -3.01 -8.34 -2.38
C LEU A 132 -2.76 -7.70 -3.76
N TRP A 133 -3.14 -8.37 -4.85
CA TRP A 133 -3.04 -7.82 -6.20
C TRP A 133 -3.96 -6.63 -6.44
N LEU A 134 -5.20 -6.66 -5.92
CA LEU A 134 -6.13 -5.53 -6.00
C LEU A 134 -5.68 -4.33 -5.17
N GLY A 135 -5.15 -4.57 -3.97
CA GLY A 135 -4.54 -3.54 -3.13
C GLY A 135 -3.29 -2.94 -3.77
N TRP A 136 -2.43 -3.78 -4.36
CA TRP A 136 -1.26 -3.34 -5.11
C TRP A 136 -1.61 -2.41 -6.28
N ALA A 137 -2.64 -2.76 -7.06
CA ALA A 137 -3.11 -1.91 -8.15
C ALA A 137 -3.58 -0.54 -7.62
N GLY A 138 -4.29 -0.51 -6.49
CA GLY A 138 -4.68 0.73 -5.80
C GLY A 138 -3.47 1.61 -5.44
N TYR A 139 -2.49 1.05 -4.72
CA TYR A 139 -1.28 1.76 -4.34
C TYR A 139 -0.47 2.26 -5.54
N THR A 140 -0.40 1.45 -6.61
CA THR A 140 0.28 1.86 -7.85
C THR A 140 -0.39 3.07 -8.51
N VAL A 141 -1.73 3.07 -8.59
CA VAL A 141 -2.48 4.22 -9.11
C VAL A 141 -2.25 5.45 -8.24
N SER A 142 -2.26 5.29 -6.91
CA SER A 142 -1.98 6.39 -5.97
C SER A 142 -0.57 6.97 -6.15
N VAL A 143 0.46 6.13 -6.31
CA VAL A 143 1.83 6.59 -6.61
C VAL A 143 1.87 7.39 -7.91
N VAL A 144 1.26 6.88 -8.98
CA VAL A 144 1.25 7.55 -10.29
C VAL A 144 0.55 8.89 -10.21
N LEU A 145 -0.62 8.96 -9.56
CA LEU A 145 -1.35 10.22 -9.40
C LEU A 145 -0.57 11.23 -8.55
N SER A 146 0.01 10.79 -7.43
CA SER A 146 0.86 11.63 -6.58
C SER A 146 2.06 12.19 -7.35
N PHE A 147 2.67 11.40 -8.23
CA PHE A 147 3.77 11.84 -9.09
C PHE A 147 3.32 12.84 -10.17
N LEU A 148 2.18 12.61 -10.81
CA LEU A 148 1.61 13.53 -11.80
C LEU A 148 1.21 14.88 -11.19
N ILE A 149 0.64 14.87 -9.97
CA ILE A 149 0.29 16.07 -9.22
C ILE A 149 1.56 16.81 -8.80
N SER A 150 2.56 16.10 -8.29
CA SER A 150 3.85 16.68 -7.92
C SER A 150 4.47 17.39 -9.12
N ARG A 151 4.53 16.73 -10.30
CA ARG A 151 5.02 17.31 -11.57
C ARG A 151 4.30 18.59 -12.00
N ARG A 152 2.99 18.71 -11.75
CA ARG A 152 2.22 19.93 -12.05
C ARG A 152 2.49 21.08 -11.08
N ASN A 153 2.86 20.77 -9.85
CA ASN A 153 3.23 21.76 -8.83
C ASN A 153 4.72 22.16 -8.86
N VAL A 154 5.54 21.54 -9.73
CA VAL A 154 6.93 21.96 -10.00
C VAL A 154 6.97 23.17 -10.94
N ASN A 155 6.08 24.15 -10.74
CA ASN A 155 6.46 25.52 -11.01
C ASN A 155 7.40 25.94 -9.88
N LEU A 156 8.65 25.48 -9.99
CA LEU A 156 9.82 26.15 -9.43
C LEU A 156 9.98 27.50 -10.16
N ARG A 157 8.95 28.35 -10.14
CA ARG A 157 9.19 29.78 -10.32
C ARG A 157 9.86 30.14 -8.99
N PRO A 158 11.18 30.41 -8.97
CA PRO A 158 11.70 31.11 -7.82
C PRO A 158 10.81 32.35 -7.72
N ARG A 159 10.25 32.59 -6.54
CA ARG A 159 9.76 33.91 -6.24
C ARG A 159 11.01 34.79 -6.25
N THR A 160 11.45 35.20 -7.44
CA THR A 160 12.21 36.42 -7.68
C THR A 160 11.27 37.52 -7.24
N GLY A 161 11.13 37.67 -5.92
CA GLY A 161 10.80 38.95 -5.33
C GLY A 161 11.83 39.95 -5.86
N PRO A 162 11.46 41.22 -6.04
CA PRO A 162 12.34 42.20 -6.64
C PRO A 162 13.63 42.23 -5.81
N ALA A 163 14.73 41.79 -6.41
CA ALA A 163 16.03 41.91 -5.79
C ALA A 163 16.25 43.41 -5.56
N ARG A 164 16.35 43.78 -4.28
CA ARG A 164 16.88 45.07 -3.81
C ARG A 164 18.20 45.33 -4.55
N GLY A 165 18.11 46.14 -5.59
CA GLY A 165 19.20 46.49 -6.49
C GLY A 165 18.93 47.80 -7.20
N ALA A 166 18.27 48.74 -6.50
CA ALA A 166 18.23 50.13 -6.92
C ALA A 166 19.64 50.71 -6.73
N ARG A 167 20.48 50.55 -7.75
CA ARG A 167 21.64 51.42 -7.95
C ARG A 167 21.11 52.76 -8.45
N PRO A 168 21.32 53.88 -7.75
CA PRO A 168 21.03 55.18 -8.34
C PRO A 168 22.01 55.41 -9.50
N SER A 169 21.50 55.58 -10.72
CA SER A 169 22.28 56.07 -11.85
C SER A 169 22.66 57.52 -11.57
N MET A 170 23.96 57.77 -11.39
CA MET A 170 24.50 59.10 -11.20
C MET A 170 24.26 59.98 -12.44
N ALA A 171 24.06 61.26 -12.14
CA ALA A 171 24.04 62.44 -13.00
C ALA A 171 24.51 62.27 -14.46
N GLN A 172 23.69 62.77 -15.39
CA GLN A 172 24.19 63.49 -16.56
C GLN A 172 23.41 64.79 -16.71
N VAL A 173 24.16 65.88 -16.45
CA VAL A 173 24.12 67.28 -16.93
C VAL A 173 22.76 67.87 -17.32
#